data_AF-A0A957IR48-F1
#
_entry.id   AF-A0A957IR48-F1
#
_cell.length_a   1.000
_cell.length_b   1.000
_cell.length_c   1.000
_cell.angle_alpha   90.00
_cell.angle_beta   90.00
_cell.angle_gamma   90.00
#
_symmetry.space_group_name_H-M   'P 1'
#
loop_
_entity.id
_entity.type
_entity.pdbx_description
1 polymer ?
#
loop_
_entity_poly.entity_id
_entity_poly.type
_entity_poly.pdbx_seq_one_letter_code
_entity_poly.pdbx_strand_id
1 'polypeptide(L)' 'MSTQKYKAFLLRLQKDEGHSQWRATIENAQTGEQLRFANQNQMLRYLFNDLAEEPLTTHQLKQPKDREDN' A
#
# COMPACT_ATOMS: atom_id res chain seq x y z
N MET A 1 0.23 16.46 -26.24
CA MET A 1 1.34 15.74 -25.59
C MET A 1 0.97 15.58 -24.12
N SER A 2 0.43 14.43 -23.72
CA SER A 2 0.20 14.16 -22.29
C SER A 2 1.57 13.96 -21.64
N THR A 3 1.94 14.86 -20.75
CA THR A 3 3.14 14.69 -19.91
C THR A 3 2.83 13.58 -18.92
N GLN A 4 3.09 12.32 -19.31
CA GLN A 4 3.09 11.21 -18.37
C GLN A 4 4.11 11.54 -17.28
N LYS A 5 3.60 11.85 -16.08
CA LYS A 5 4.43 12.12 -14.92
C LYS A 5 4.90 10.79 -14.37
N TYR A 6 6.22 10.58 -14.37
CA TYR A 6 6.81 9.44 -13.69
C TYR A 6 6.52 9.54 -12.19
N LYS A 7 5.93 8.47 -11.62
CA LYS A 7 5.73 8.33 -10.18
C LYS A 7 6.86 7.45 -9.62
N ALA A 8 7.48 7.89 -8.52
CA ALA A 8 8.58 7.18 -7.87
C ALA A 8 8.18 6.77 -6.45
N PHE A 9 8.46 5.51 -6.09
CA PHE A 9 8.09 4.95 -4.80
C PHE A 9 9.24 4.14 -4.20
N LEU A 10 9.34 4.16 -2.88
CA LEU A 10 10.20 3.26 -2.11
C LEU A 10 9.34 2.08 -1.61
N LEU A 11 9.79 0.86 -1.90
CA LEU A 11 9.15 -0.36 -1.43
C LEU A 11 9.99 -1.00 -0.32
N ARG A 12 9.39 -1.21 0.84
CA ARG A 12 9.99 -1.96 1.95
C ARG A 12 9.23 -3.25 2.18
N LEU A 13 9.95 -4.37 2.14
CA LEU A 13 9.40 -5.71 2.39
C LEU A 13 9.98 -6.23 3.70
N GLN A 14 9.11 -6.60 4.63
CA GLN A 14 9.48 -7.25 5.87
C GLN A 14 8.89 -8.66 5.87
N LYS A 15 9.78 -9.64 5.79
CA LYS A 15 9.47 -11.05 5.98
C LYS A 15 9.95 -11.41 7.38
N ASP A 16 9.04 -11.80 8.25
CA ASP A 16 9.41 -12.26 9.59
C ASP A 16 9.80 -13.74 9.53
N GLU A 17 11.00 -14.09 9.95
CA GLU A 17 11.47 -15.48 10.00
C GLU A 17 10.87 -16.17 11.23
N GLY A 18 9.61 -16.61 11.11
CA GLY A 18 8.89 -17.28 12.19
C GLY A 18 7.38 -17.01 12.19
N HIS A 19 6.93 -15.98 11.46
CA HIS A 19 5.51 -15.69 11.29
C HIS A 19 5.14 -15.63 9.80
N SER A 20 4.01 -16.21 9.44
CA SER A 20 3.46 -16.16 8.07
C SER A 20 2.99 -14.76 7.64
N GLN A 21 3.15 -13.74 8.50
CA GLN A 21 2.68 -12.39 8.23
C GLN A 21 3.73 -11.60 7.45
N TRP A 22 3.51 -11.50 6.15
CA TRP A 22 4.31 -10.67 5.26
C TRP A 22 3.83 -9.21 5.34
N ARG A 23 4.74 -8.27 5.62
CA ARG A 23 4.40 -6.84 5.70
C ARG A 23 5.10 -6.08 4.59
N ALA A 24 4.36 -5.26 3.86
CA ALA A 24 4.92 -4.38 2.86
C ALA A 24 4.54 -2.93 3.14
N THR A 25 5.47 -2.01 2.88
CA THR A 25 5.22 -0.58 2.95
C THR A 25 5.64 0.06 1.63
N ILE A 26 4.75 0.85 1.04
CA ILE A 26 5.05 1.70 -0.11
C ILE A 26 5.09 3.14 0.38
N GLU A 27 6.14 3.87 0.02
CA GLU A 27 6.28 5.29 0.31
C GLU A 27 6.41 6.07 -1.00
N ASN A 28 5.62 7.14 -1.15
CA ASN A 28 5.74 8.04 -2.28
C ASN A 28 6.96 8.95 -2.09
N ALA A 29 7.92 8.91 -3.03
CA ALA A 29 9.17 9.65 -2.91
C ALA A 29 8.99 11.18 -3.01
N GLN A 30 7.85 11.65 -3.54
CA GLN A 30 7.55 13.08 -3.72
C GLN A 30 6.79 13.66 -2.52
N THR A 31 5.86 12.91 -1.94
CA THR A 31 4.99 13.38 -0.85
C THR A 31 5.38 12.85 0.52
N GLY A 32 6.18 11.77 0.58
CA GLY A 32 6.47 11.05 1.82
C GLY A 32 5.29 10.23 2.36
N GLU A 33 4.16 10.16 1.63
CA GLU A 33 2.99 9.38 2.05
C GLU A 33 3.33 7.89 2.08
N GLN A 34 2.99 7.22 3.19
CA GLN A 34 3.28 5.80 3.41
C GLN A 34 1.99 4.98 3.50
N LEU A 35 1.96 3.88 2.76
CA LEU A 35 0.88 2.90 2.77
C LEU A 35 1.43 1.54 3.20
N ARG A 36 0.73 0.89 4.13
CA ARG A 36 1.12 -0.40 4.71
C ARG A 36 0.15 -1.49 4.31
N PHE A 37 0.68 -2.65 3.95
CA PHE A 37 -0.08 -3.80 3.48
C PHE A 37 0.23 -5.03 4.33
N ALA A 38 -0.82 -5.77 4.67
CA ALA A 38 -0.73 -6.98 5.49
C ALA A 38 -0.41 -8.25 4.67
N ASN A 39 -0.43 -8.14 3.34
CA ASN A 39 0.00 -9.21 2.43
C ASN A 39 0.36 -8.64 1.04
N GLN A 40 1.04 -9.46 0.25
CA GLN A 40 1.51 -9.11 -1.09
C GLN A 40 0.38 -8.79 -2.07
N ASN A 41 -0.74 -9.50 -2.01
CA ASN A 41 -1.84 -9.32 -2.96
C ASN A 41 -2.49 -7.95 -2.84
N GLN A 42 -2.67 -7.43 -1.62
CA GLN A 42 -3.20 -6.08 -1.40
C GLN A 42 -2.25 -5.01 -1.98
N MET A 43 -0.95 -5.17 -1.78
CA MET A 43 0.06 -4.26 -2.32
C MET A 43 0.07 -4.25 -3.85
N LEU A 44 0.03 -5.43 -4.49
CA LEU A 44 0.03 -5.54 -5.95
C LEU A 44 -1.23 -4.92 -6.56
N ARG A 45 -2.40 -5.12 -5.93
CA ARG A 45 -3.65 -4.47 -6.37
C ARG A 45 -3.52 -2.95 -6.35
N TYR A 46 -2.95 -2.37 -5.29
CA TYR A 46 -2.70 -0.94 -5.21
C TYR A 46 -1.77 -0.46 -6.33
N LEU A 47 -0.66 -1.17 -6.58
CA LEU A 47 0.30 -0.81 -7.64
C LEU A 47 -0.28 -0.89 -9.06
N PHE A 48 -1.11 -1.90 -9.34
CA PHE A 48 -1.63 -2.13 -10.68
C PHE A 48 -2.93 -1.38 -10.98
N ASN A 49 -3.80 -1.20 -10.00
CA ASN A 49 -5.13 -0.61 -10.22
C ASN A 49 -5.19 0.84 -9.75
N ASP A 50 -4.75 1.12 -8.53
CA ASP A 50 -4.95 2.43 -7.91
C ASP A 50 -3.85 3.45 -8.29
N LEU A 51 -2.69 2.94 -8.75
CA LEU A 51 -1.58 3.79 -9.20
C LEU A 51 -1.65 4.11 -10.70
N ALA A 52 -2.20 3.18 -11.48
CA ALA A 52 -2.31 3.26 -12.94
C ALA A 52 -3.41 4.21 -13.39
N GLU A 53 -4.40 4.50 -12.52
CA GLU A 53 -5.43 5.52 -12.73
C GLU A 53 -5.34 6.59 -11.63
N GLU A 54 -5.54 7.86 -11.98
CA GLU A 54 -5.48 9.04 -11.09
C GLU A 54 -6.58 9.02 -9.99
N PRO A 55 -6.43 9.81 -8.91
CA PRO A 55 -6.38 9.35 -7.51
C PRO A 55 -7.73 8.90 -6.92
N LEU A 56 -7.71 7.81 -6.16
CA LEU A 56 -8.73 7.55 -5.13
C LEU A 56 -8.24 8.15 -3.81
N THR A 57 -8.90 9.23 -3.39
CA THR A 57 -8.71 9.91 -2.11
C THR A 57 -8.52 8.94 -0.95
N THR A 58 -7.41 9.11 -0.22
CA THR A 58 -6.92 8.37 0.96
C THR A 58 -7.85 8.42 2.19
N HIS A 59 -9.10 8.01 2.03
CA HIS A 59 -10.01 7.76 3.14
C HIS A 59 -10.74 6.47 2.84
N GLN A 60 -10.15 5.30 3.15
CA GLN A 60 -10.87 4.04 3.49
C GLN A 60 -9.95 2.82 3.77
N LEU A 61 -8.68 2.99 4.13
CA LEU A 61 -7.95 1.91 4.82
C LEU A 61 -8.15 2.02 6.35
N LYS A 62 -9.42 2.06 6.80
CA LYS A 62 -9.73 1.67 8.18
C LYS A 62 -9.75 0.14 8.20
N GLN A 63 -8.75 -0.43 8.86
CA GLN A 63 -8.72 -1.84 9.20
C GLN A 63 -10.05 -2.24 9.85
N PRO A 64 -10.63 -3.42 9.53
CA PRO A 64 -11.78 -3.91 10.27
C PRO A 64 -11.34 -4.07 11.72
N LYS A 65 -12.00 -3.31 12.59
CA LYS A 65 -11.86 -3.34 14.04
C LYS A 65 -12.23 -4.76 14.48
N ASP A 66 -11.29 -5.51 15.03
CA ASP A 66 -11.55 -6.77 15.69
C ASP A 66 -12.68 -6.55 16.71
N ARG A 67 -13.84 -7.16 16.44
CA ARG A 67 -14.88 -7.38 17.42
C ARG A 67 -14.47 -8.63 18.18
N GLU A 68 -13.78 -8.44 19.30
CA GLU A 68 -13.83 -9.41 20.39
C GLU A 68 -15.01 -9.00 21.28
N ASP A 69 -16.17 -9.60 21.02
CA ASP A 69 -17.24 -9.72 22.01
C ASP A 69 -16.94 -11.02 22.80
N ASN A 70 -16.61 -10.90 24.08
CA ASN A 70 -16.92 -11.89 25.10
C ASN A 70 -16.99 -11.24 26.49
#